data_AF-A0A0L7LJB4-F1
#
_entry.id   AF-A0A0L7LJB4-F1
#
_cell.length_a   1.000
_cell.length_b   1.000
_cell.length_c   1.000
_cell.angle_alpha   90.00
_cell.angle_beta   90.00
_cell.angle_gamma   90.00
#
_symmetry.space_group_name_H-M   'P 1'
#
loop_
_entity.id
_entity.type
_entity.pdbx_description
1 polymer ?
#
loop_
_entity_poly.entity_id
_entity_poly.type
_entity_poly.pdbx_seq_one_letter_code
_entity_poly.pdbx_strand_id
1 'polypeptide(L)'
;MEKGRLREALRQVLSISKRGNQHMQSEEPWVLLKGSEGDKVRGATAIGVCCQLVALVCALLAPYMPDTCRTLREQLNVDSDTLRINPT
;
A
#
# COMPACT_ATOMS: atom_id res chain seq x y z
N MET A 1 -20.76 -0.57 0.20
CA MET A 1 -20.79 0.70 -0.56
C MET A 1 -22.09 1.47 -0.25
N GLU A 2 -22.46 1.59 1.03
CA GLU A 2 -23.85 1.72 1.47
C GLU A 2 -24.53 3.09 1.34
N LYS A 3 -23.89 4.14 0.82
CA LYS A 3 -24.52 5.49 0.75
C LYS A 3 -24.22 6.30 -0.51
N GLY A 4 -23.76 5.69 -1.61
CA GLY A 4 -23.39 6.43 -2.83
C GLY A 4 -22.19 7.39 -2.68
N ARG A 5 -21.48 7.32 -1.54
CA ARG A 5 -20.33 8.18 -1.19
C ARG A 5 -19.01 7.64 -1.74
N LEU A 6 -19.02 7.29 -3.03
CA LEU A 6 -17.86 6.76 -3.76
C LEU A 6 -16.69 7.75 -3.74
N ARG A 7 -17.00 9.04 -3.90
CA ARG A 7 -16.00 10.11 -3.88
C ARG A 7 -15.36 10.27 -2.50
N GLU A 8 -16.15 10.21 -1.43
CA GLU A 8 -15.65 10.30 -0.04
C GLU A 8 -14.78 9.08 0.29
N ALA A 9 -15.22 7.88 -0.08
CA ALA A 9 -14.44 6.66 0.10
C ALA A 9 -13.08 6.76 -0.63
N LEU A 10 -13.08 7.21 -1.89
CA LEU A 10 -11.83 7.45 -2.64
C LEU A 10 -10.91 8.45 -1.94
N ARG A 11 -11.46 9.56 -1.39
CA ARG A 11 -10.64 10.52 -0.62
C ARG A 11 -10.00 9.85 0.61
N GLN A 12 -10.70 8.94 1.29
CA GLN A 12 -10.12 8.20 2.42
C GLN A 12 -9.01 7.27 1.96
N VAL A 13 -9.20 6.55 0.84
CA VAL A 13 -8.16 5.68 0.25
C VAL A 13 -6.91 6.48 -0.10
N LEU A 14 -7.05 7.65 -0.73
CA LEU A 14 -5.92 8.52 -1.03
C LEU A 14 -5.25 9.10 0.22
N SER A 15 -6.02 9.34 1.29
CA SER A 15 -5.48 9.75 2.59
C SER A 15 -4.58 8.66 3.21
N ILE A 16 -4.92 7.38 3.04
CA ILE A 16 -4.08 6.25 3.46
C ILE A 16 -2.75 6.26 2.69
N SER A 17 -2.81 6.41 1.37
CA SER A 17 -1.59 6.53 0.54
C SER A 17 -0.72 7.71 0.98
N LYS A 18 -1.31 8.87 1.27
CA LYS A 18 -0.58 10.04 1.79
C LYS A 18 0.18 9.73 3.09
N ARG A 19 -0.45 9.01 4.02
CA ARG A 19 0.19 8.59 5.28
C ARG A 19 1.33 7.59 5.02
N GLY A 20 1.15 6.67 4.08
CA GLY A 20 2.22 5.75 3.65
C GLY A 20 3.45 6.49 3.11
N ASN A 21 3.25 7.53 2.29
CA ASN A 21 4.35 8.36 1.79
C ASN A 21 5.05 9.12 2.92
N GLN A 22 4.30 9.63 3.90
CA GLN A 22 4.88 10.27 5.08
C GLN A 22 5.73 9.31 5.89
N HIS A 23 5.27 8.07 6.08
CA HIS A 23 6.04 7.03 6.76
C HIS A 23 7.33 6.67 6.01
N MET A 24 7.24 6.46 4.69
CA MET A 24 8.42 6.17 3.86
C MET A 24 9.45 7.32 3.91
N GLN A 25 8.97 8.57 3.96
CA GLN A 25 9.82 9.75 4.07
C GLN A 25 10.43 9.91 5.46
N SER A 26 9.72 9.55 6.54
CA SER A 26 10.23 9.68 7.90
C SER A 26 11.25 8.60 8.26
N GLU A 27 11.08 7.39 7.73
CA GLU A 27 12.01 6.29 7.99
C GLU A 27 13.26 6.34 7.08
N GLU A 28 13.19 7.03 5.93
CA GLU A 28 14.29 7.15 4.96
C GLU A 28 15.03 5.81 4.71
N PRO A 29 14.32 4.75 4.28
CA PRO A 29 14.91 3.40 4.19
C PRO A 29 16.10 3.34 3.22
N TRP A 30 16.17 4.22 2.21
CA TRP A 30 17.32 4.35 1.30
C TRP A 30 18.60 4.83 1.99
N VAL A 31 18.48 5.44 3.18
CA VAL A 31 19.59 5.78 4.07
C VAL A 31 19.86 4.62 5.02
N LEU A 32 18.82 4.11 5.69
CA LEU A 32 18.96 3.03 6.68
C LEU A 32 19.60 1.75 6.09
N LEU A 33 19.27 1.40 4.84
CA LEU A 33 19.84 0.23 4.18
C LEU A 33 21.35 0.30 3.93
N LYS A 34 21.95 1.50 4.01
CA LYS A 34 23.40 1.72 3.90
C LYS A 34 24.11 1.71 5.25
N GLY A 35 23.36 1.56 6.34
CA GLY A 35 23.85 1.59 7.72
C GLY A 35 24.24 0.22 8.27
N SER A 36 24.11 0.08 9.59
CA SER A 36 24.41 -1.16 10.33
C SER A 36 23.40 -2.28 10.02
N GLU A 37 23.69 -3.52 10.45
CA GLU A 37 22.72 -4.63 10.31
C GLU A 37 21.39 -4.33 11.01
N GLY A 38 21.40 -3.61 12.14
CA GLY A 38 20.18 -3.17 12.82
C GLY A 38 19.38 -2.15 12.00
N ASP A 39 20.07 -1.21 11.33
CA ASP A 39 19.43 -0.22 10.47
C ASP A 39 18.85 -0.88 9.22
N LYS A 40 19.54 -1.88 8.65
CA LYS A 40 19.02 -2.65 7.52
C LYS A 40 17.72 -3.36 7.86
N VAL A 41 17.61 -3.97 9.05
CA VAL A 41 16.36 -4.60 9.52
C VAL A 41 15.23 -3.57 9.62
N ARG A 42 15.52 -2.38 10.16
CA ARG A 42 14.52 -1.29 10.22
C ARG A 42 14.11 -0.81 8.84
N GLY A 43 15.06 -0.58 7.94
CA GLY A 43 14.81 -0.17 6.56
C GLY A 43 13.99 -1.19 5.77
N ALA A 44 14.31 -2.48 5.92
CA ALA A 44 13.53 -3.57 5.32
C ALA A 44 12.11 -3.63 5.89
N THR A 45 11.95 -3.43 7.20
CA THR A 45 10.64 -3.39 7.86
C THR A 45 9.79 -2.23 7.34
N ALA A 46 10.36 -1.03 7.23
CA ALA A 46 9.66 0.14 6.68
C ALA A 46 9.17 -0.10 5.25
N ILE A 47 10.03 -0.67 4.38
CA ILE A 47 9.64 -1.05 3.01
C ILE A 47 8.52 -2.10 3.03
N GLY A 48 8.63 -3.12 3.89
CA GLY A 48 7.60 -4.14 4.04
C GLY A 48 6.23 -3.58 4.46
N VAL A 49 6.21 -2.59 5.36
CA VAL A 49 4.99 -1.87 5.75
C VAL A 49 4.43 -1.09 4.57
N CYS A 50 5.27 -0.38 3.82
CA CYS A 50 4.84 0.34 2.61
C CYS A 50 4.21 -0.61 1.57
N CYS A 51 4.80 -1.77 1.31
CA CYS A 51 4.23 -2.77 0.39
C CYS A 51 2.85 -3.26 0.84
N GLN A 52 2.68 -3.53 2.14
CA GLN A 52 1.38 -3.92 2.70
C GLN A 52 0.32 -2.82 2.55
N LEU A 53 0.71 -1.55 2.76
CA LEU A 53 -0.18 -0.41 2.52
C LEU A 53 -0.58 -0.29 1.05
N VAL A 54 0.35 -0.50 0.12
CA VAL A 54 0.04 -0.50 -1.33
C VAL A 54 -0.92 -1.63 -1.69
N ALA A 55 -0.72 -2.83 -1.13
CA ALA A 55 -1.65 -3.96 -1.31
C ALA A 55 -3.07 -3.59 -0.84
N LEU A 56 -3.21 -3.01 0.35
CA LEU A 56 -4.51 -2.54 0.87
C LEU A 56 -5.15 -1.48 -0.03
N VAL A 57 -4.36 -0.47 -0.44
CA VAL A 57 -4.86 0.60 -1.33
C VAL A 57 -5.29 0.03 -2.69
N CYS A 58 -4.53 -0.93 -3.24
CA CYS A 58 -4.89 -1.62 -4.47
C CYS A 58 -6.22 -2.35 -4.36
N ALA A 59 -6.47 -3.05 -3.25
CA ALA A 59 -7.73 -3.72 -2.99
C ALA A 59 -8.92 -2.73 -2.89
N LEU A 60 -8.71 -1.59 -2.23
CA LEU A 60 -9.72 -0.54 -2.08
C LEU A 60 -9.97 0.26 -3.38
N LEU A 61 -8.98 0.35 -4.26
CA LEU A 61 -9.05 1.04 -5.55
C LEU A 61 -9.69 0.21 -6.67
N ALA A 62 -9.79 -1.11 -6.50
CA ALA A 62 -10.32 -2.04 -7.51
C ALA A 62 -11.66 -1.61 -8.17
N PRO A 63 -12.68 -1.12 -7.44
CA PRO A 63 -13.94 -0.69 -8.07
C PRO A 63 -13.85 0.68 -8.77
N TYR A 64 -12.74 1.41 -8.65
CA TYR A 64 -12.53 2.72 -9.26
C TYR A 64 -11.55 2.68 -10.43
N MET A 65 -10.47 1.92 -10.30
CA MET A 65 -9.35 1.88 -11.26
C MET A 65 -8.83 0.43 -11.45
N PRO A 66 -9.60 -0.44 -12.12
CA PRO A 66 -9.27 -1.86 -12.23
C PRO A 66 -7.97 -2.11 -13.01
N ASP A 67 -7.69 -1.35 -14.06
CA ASP A 67 -6.45 -1.49 -14.85
C ASP A 67 -5.21 -1.11 -14.03
N THR A 68 -5.29 0.00 -13.29
CA THR A 68 -4.22 0.40 -12.36
C THR A 68 -3.97 -0.67 -11.30
N CYS A 69 -5.03 -1.28 -10.76
CA CYS A 69 -4.91 -2.37 -9.79
C CYS A 69 -4.27 -3.62 -10.39
N ARG A 70 -4.49 -3.92 -11.68
CA ARG A 70 -3.80 -5.03 -12.37
C ARG A 70 -2.29 -4.79 -12.42
N THR A 71 -1.87 -3.60 -12.87
CA THR A 71 -0.44 -3.24 -12.92
C THR A 71 0.21 -3.26 -11.53
N LEU A 72 -0.48 -2.74 -10.50
CA LEU A 72 0.03 -2.75 -9.12
C LEU A 72 0.17 -4.17 -8.57
N ARG A 73 -0.76 -5.06 -8.88
CA ARG A 73 -0.68 -6.48 -8.50
C ARG A 73 0.52 -7.17 -9.13
N GLU A 74 0.77 -6.92 -10.40
CA GLU A 74 1.93 -7.47 -11.12
C GLU A 74 3.23 -6.96 -10.50
N GLN A 75 3.31 -5.67 -10.17
CA GLN A 75 4.48 -5.08 -9.48
C GLN A 75 4.71 -5.64 -8.08
N LEU A 76 3.64 -5.90 -7.33
CA LEU A 76 3.71 -6.49 -6.00
C LEU A 76 3.90 -8.01 -6.02
N ASN A 77 3.76 -8.65 -7.19
CA ASN A 77 3.79 -10.10 -7.36
C ASN A 77 2.83 -10.83 -6.39
N VAL A 78 1.59 -10.35 -6.28
CA VAL A 78 0.56 -10.90 -5.36
C VAL A 78 -0.60 -11.53 -6.10
N ASP A 79 -1.13 -12.62 -5.57
CA ASP A 79 -2.22 -13.37 -6.20
C ASP A 79 -3.58 -12.67 -6.05
N SER A 80 -4.52 -12.98 -6.95
CA SER A 80 -5.83 -12.30 -7.07
C SER A 80 -6.64 -12.40 -5.79
N ASP A 81 -6.46 -13.52 -5.11
CA ASP A 81 -7.15 -13.87 -3.89
C ASP A 81 -6.56 -13.14 -2.67
N THR A 82 -5.26 -12.84 -2.68
CA THR A 82 -4.56 -12.16 -1.56
C THR A 82 -5.06 -10.74 -1.31
N LEU A 83 -5.65 -10.08 -2.32
CA LEU A 83 -6.17 -8.72 -2.21
C LEU A 83 -7.68 -8.66 -1.94
N ARG A 84 -8.33 -9.79 -1.67
CA ARG A 84 -9.74 -9.79 -1.28
C ARG A 84 -9.89 -9.27 0.15
N ILE A 85 -10.61 -8.16 0.31
CA ILE A 85 -10.92 -7.57 1.62
C ILE A 85 -11.98 -8.40 2.36
N ASN A 86 -12.71 -9.29 1.67
CA ASN A 86 -13.71 -10.16 2.28
C ASN A 86 -13.32 -11.63 2.11
N PRO A 87 -12.98 -12.36 3.19
CA PRO A 87 -12.92 -13.81 3.15
C PRO A 87 -14.36 -14.33 3.16
N THR A 88 -14.78 -14.96 2.06
CA THR A 88 -15.89 -15.93 2.11
C THR A 88 -15.34 -17.29 2.44
#